data_AF-A0A0K1JHL5-F1
#
_entry.id   AF-A0A0K1JHL5-F1
#
_cell.length_a   1.000
_cell.length_b   1.000
_cell.length_c   1.000
_cell.angle_alpha   90.00
_cell.angle_beta   90.00
_cell.angle_gamma   90.00
#
_symmetry.space_group_name_H-M   'P 1'
#
loop_
_entity.id
_entity.type
_entity.pdbx_description
1 polymer ?
#
loop_
_entity_poly.entity_id
_entity_poly.type
_entity_poly.pdbx_seq_one_letter_code
_entity_poly.pdbx_strand_id
1 'polypeptide(L)'
;MIPSRLGPVWWALAAGCALAAVVMVAGSIRQGGYLLSGVLVVIAVARLGLPARVCDGIAVRSRGLDAVMYVALAVAVAVIFHEVKLP
;
A
#
# COMPACT_ATOMS: atom_id res chain seq x y z
N MET A 1 -0.18 -23.91 16.77
CA MET A 1 0.29 -22.53 16.98
C MET A 1 0.13 -21.78 15.68
N ILE A 2 -0.81 -20.83 15.60
CA ILE A 2 -0.93 -19.97 14.41
C ILE A 2 0.35 -19.13 14.37
N PRO A 3 1.17 -19.19 13.31
CA PRO A 3 2.35 -18.35 13.26
C PRO A 3 1.87 -16.91 13.11
N SER A 4 1.85 -16.16 14.21
CA SER A 4 1.62 -14.72 14.23
C SER A 4 2.81 -14.02 13.57
N ARG A 5 2.86 -14.03 12.23
CA ARG A 5 3.97 -13.46 11.44
C ARG A 5 3.57 -12.28 10.56
N LEU A 6 2.38 -11.71 10.77
CA LEU A 6 1.96 -10.48 10.11
C LEU A 6 2.14 -9.33 11.10
N GLY A 7 3.18 -8.53 10.90
CA GLY A 7 3.49 -7.35 11.69
C GLY A 7 2.41 -6.27 11.53
N PRO A 8 2.33 -5.29 12.44
CA PRO A 8 1.27 -4.27 12.44
C PRO A 8 1.25 -3.43 11.16
N VAL A 9 2.38 -3.25 10.47
CA VAL A 9 2.44 -2.55 9.17
C VAL A 9 1.70 -3.32 8.08
N TRP A 10 1.67 -4.66 8.16
CA TRP A 10 0.90 -5.48 7.23
C TRP A 10 -0.60 -5.24 7.40
N TRP A 11 -1.08 -5.19 8.65
CA TRP A 11 -2.48 -4.88 8.93
C TRP A 11 -2.85 -3.45 8.54
N ALA A 12 -1.93 -2.49 8.71
CA ALA A 12 -2.14 -1.12 8.26
C ALA A 12 -2.25 -1.04 6.72
N LEU A 13 -1.39 -1.74 5.98
CA LEU A 13 -1.47 -1.86 4.52
C LEU A 13 -2.81 -2.50 4.11
N ALA A 14 -3.18 -3.63 4.71
CA ALA A 14 -4.43 -4.33 4.40
C ALA A 14 -5.65 -3.44 4.66
N ALA A 15 -5.69 -2.75 5.80
CA ALA A 15 -6.75 -1.82 6.15
C ALA A 15 -6.82 -0.63 5.18
N GLY A 16 -5.67 -0.05 4.81
CA GLY A 16 -5.59 1.04 3.84
C GLY A 16 -6.09 0.62 2.45
N CYS A 17 -5.69 -0.56 1.98
CA CYS A 17 -6.19 -1.12 0.72
C CYS A 17 -7.70 -1.41 0.78
N ALA A 18 -8.19 -1.98 1.89
CA ALA A 18 -9.62 -2.25 2.07
C ALA A 18 -10.43 -0.93 2.09
N LEU A 19 -9.95 0.10 2.77
CA LEU A 19 -10.58 1.41 2.78
C LEU A 19 -10.60 2.04 1.38
N ALA A 20 -9.49 1.96 0.64
CA ALA A 20 -9.43 2.43 -0.74
C ALA A 20 -10.45 1.70 -1.63
N ALA A 21 -10.57 0.38 -1.49
CA ALA A 21 -11.58 -0.41 -2.21
C ALA A 21 -13.01 0.01 -1.84
N VAL A 22 -13.30 0.26 -0.56
CA VAL A 22 -14.60 0.79 -0.12
C VAL A 22 -14.89 2.15 -0.76
N VAL A 23 -13.92 3.06 -0.80
CA VAL A 23 -14.08 4.37 -1.47
C VAL A 23 -14.32 4.20 -2.97
N MET A 24 -13.65 3.25 -3.63
CA MET A 24 -13.89 2.98 -5.06
C MET A 24 -15.30 2.46 -5.32
N VAL A 25 -15.84 1.60 -4.44
CA VAL A 25 -17.16 0.95 -4.63
C VAL A 25 -18.31 1.87 -4.22
N ALA A 26 -18.16 2.61 -3.11
CA ALA A 26 -19.23 3.43 -2.53
C ALA A 26 -19.18 4.91 -2.95
N GLY A 27 -18.07 5.36 -3.53
CA GLY A 27 -17.84 6.75 -3.87
C GLY A 27 -17.21 6.91 -5.26
N SER A 28 -16.16 7.73 -5.34
CA SER A 28 -15.43 7.96 -6.59
C SER A 28 -14.32 6.94 -6.76
N ILE A 29 -14.37 6.17 -7.85
CA ILE A 29 -13.31 5.23 -8.26
C ILE A 29 -11.95 5.96 -8.33
N ARG A 30 -11.96 7.20 -8.84
CA ARG A 30 -10.75 8.04 -8.93
C ARG A 30 -10.19 8.42 -7.56
N GLN A 31 -11.03 8.84 -6.62
CA GLN A 31 -10.57 9.16 -5.26
C GLN A 31 -10.03 7.93 -4.54
N GLY A 32 -10.68 6.77 -4.71
CA GLY A 32 -10.19 5.51 -4.16
C GLY A 32 -8.84 5.11 -4.76
N GLY A 33 -8.62 5.37 -6.04
CA GLY A 33 -7.33 5.15 -6.71
C GLY A 33 -6.19 6.02 -6.14
N TYR A 34 -6.44 7.31 -5.94
CA TYR A 34 -5.47 8.19 -5.29
C TYR A 34 -5.22 7.82 -3.84
N LEU A 35 -6.25 7.39 -3.11
CA LEU A 35 -6.10 6.88 -1.75
C LEU A 35 -5.22 5.62 -1.72
N LEU A 36 -5.44 4.67 -2.63
CA LEU A 36 -4.60 3.47 -2.76
C LEU A 36 -3.15 3.84 -3.07
N SER A 37 -2.91 4.76 -4.01
CA SER A 37 -1.57 5.27 -4.30
C SER A 37 -0.90 5.87 -3.06
N GLY A 38 -1.63 6.70 -2.30
CA GLY A 38 -1.14 7.27 -1.04
C GLY A 38 -0.78 6.22 0.00
N VAL A 39 -1.60 5.18 0.18
CA VAL A 39 -1.31 4.04 1.07
C VAL A 39 0.01 3.36 0.69
N LEU A 40 0.26 3.13 -0.60
CA LEU A 40 1.50 2.52 -1.08
C LEU A 40 2.73 3.40 -0.79
N VAL A 41 2.63 4.73 -0.95
CA VAL A 41 3.71 5.66 -0.58
C VAL A 41 4.01 5.63 0.91
N VAL A 42 2.96 5.65 1.75
CA VAL A 42 3.12 5.58 3.22
C VAL A 42 3.84 4.29 3.62
N ILE A 43 3.48 3.16 2.99
CA ILE A 43 4.13 1.89 3.25
C ILE A 43 5.58 1.88 2.77
N ALA A 44 5.89 2.47 1.60
CA ALA A 44 7.27 2.62 1.14
C ALA A 44 8.15 3.36 2.17
N VAL A 45 7.64 4.48 2.70
CA VAL A 45 8.34 5.25 3.75
C VAL A 45 8.48 4.44 5.03
N ALA A 46 7.41 3.74 5.44
CA ALA A 46 7.43 2.87 6.61
C ALA A 46 8.47 1.74 6.49
N ARG A 47 8.66 1.17 5.29
CA ARG A 47 9.68 0.13 5.05
C ARG A 47 11.12 0.64 5.23
N LEU A 48 11.36 1.91 4.93
CA LEU A 48 12.67 2.54 5.12
C LEU A 48 12.93 2.92 6.58
N GLY A 49 11.90 3.40 7.29
CA GLY A 49 12.04 3.92 8.65
C GLY A 49 11.84 2.91 9.78
N LEU A 50 11.05 1.85 9.58
CA LEU A 50 10.65 0.96 10.68
C LEU A 50 11.55 -0.26 10.86
N PRO A 51 11.67 -0.78 12.11
CA PRO A 51 12.40 -2.01 12.38
C PRO A 51 11.74 -3.22 11.72
N ALA A 52 12.55 -4.21 11.31
CA ALA A 52 12.08 -5.41 10.61
C ALA A 52 10.92 -6.14 11.31
N ARG A 53 10.97 -6.27 12.65
CA ARG A 53 9.92 -6.88 13.49
C ARG A 53 8.52 -6.27 13.31
N VAL A 54 8.43 -5.00 12.91
CA VAL A 54 7.18 -4.27 12.74
C VAL A 54 6.60 -4.47 11.33
N CYS A 55 7.48 -4.85 10.39
CA CYS A 55 7.18 -5.12 8.98
C CYS A 55 7.18 -6.61 8.63
N ASP A 56 7.16 -7.50 9.63
CA ASP A 56 7.04 -8.94 9.41
C ASP A 56 5.83 -9.24 8.52
N GLY A 57 5.98 -10.16 7.56
CA GLY A 57 4.96 -10.44 6.54
C GLY A 57 5.00 -9.55 5.30
N ILE A 58 5.76 -8.43 5.31
CA ILE A 58 6.02 -7.59 4.14
C ILE A 58 7.51 -7.63 3.73
N ALA A 59 8.40 -8.01 4.64
CA ALA A 59 9.82 -8.06 4.36
C ALA A 59 10.19 -9.30 3.54
N VAL A 60 10.67 -9.10 2.31
CA VAL A 60 11.05 -10.21 1.40
C VAL A 60 12.57 -10.40 1.33
N ARG A 61 13.34 -9.32 1.15
CA ARG A 61 14.80 -9.44 0.95
C ARG A 61 15.61 -8.19 1.29
N SER A 62 15.19 -7.00 0.84
CA SER A 62 15.85 -5.74 1.16
C SER A 62 14.84 -4.61 1.36
N ARG A 63 15.06 -3.78 2.38
CA ARG A 63 14.16 -2.66 2.70
C ARG A 63 14.07 -1.64 1.57
N GLY A 64 15.20 -1.40 0.88
CA GLY A 64 15.27 -0.48 -0.24
C GLY A 64 14.51 -0.97 -1.46
N LEU A 65 14.70 -2.23 -1.87
CA LEU A 65 13.97 -2.80 -3.00
C LEU A 65 12.47 -2.82 -2.75
N ASP A 66 12.04 -3.19 -1.54
CA ASP A 66 10.62 -3.19 -1.18
C ASP A 66 10.05 -1.77 -1.29
N ALA A 67 10.75 -0.75 -0.78
CA ALA A 67 10.32 0.64 -0.89
C ALA A 67 10.24 1.11 -2.35
N VAL A 68 11.23 0.77 -3.19
CA VAL A 68 11.21 1.08 -4.63
C VAL A 68 10.02 0.44 -5.32
N MET A 69 9.71 -0.83 -5.02
CA MET A 69 8.56 -1.52 -5.58
C MET A 69 7.24 -0.86 -5.17
N TYR A 70 7.10 -0.46 -3.90
CA TYR A 70 5.91 0.24 -3.42
C TYR A 70 5.75 1.62 -4.07
N VAL A 71 6.83 2.38 -4.24
CA VAL A 71 6.80 3.67 -4.95
C VAL A 71 6.46 3.47 -6.42
N ALA A 72 7.09 2.50 -7.10
CA ALA A 72 6.80 2.22 -8.51
C ALA A 72 5.32 1.84 -8.70
N LEU A 73 4.76 1.02 -7.81
CA LEU A 73 3.35 0.66 -7.83
C LEU A 73 2.45 1.87 -7.53
N ALA A 74 2.83 2.72 -6.56
CA ALA A 74 2.10 3.94 -6.24
C ALA A 74 2.00 4.89 -7.45
N VAL A 75 3.13 5.08 -8.15
CA VAL A 75 3.19 5.89 -9.38
C VAL A 75 2.34 5.26 -10.47
N ALA A 76 2.46 3.96 -10.72
CA ALA A 76 1.65 3.27 -11.72
C ALA A 76 0.15 3.43 -11.45
N VAL A 77 -0.29 3.22 -10.19
CA VAL A 77 -1.68 3.42 -9.77
C VAL A 77 -2.11 4.88 -9.97
N ALA A 78 -1.30 5.85 -9.54
CA ALA A 78 -1.62 7.26 -9.72
C ALA A 78 -1.83 7.62 -11.19
N VAL A 79 -0.94 7.16 -12.08
CA VAL A 79 -1.04 7.38 -13.53
C VAL A 79 -2.27 6.70 -14.10
N ILE A 80 -2.53 5.44 -13.76
CA ILE A 80 -3.70 4.70 -14.26
C ILE A 80 -5.00 5.44 -13.87
N PHE A 81 -5.17 5.81 -12.60
CA PHE A 81 -6.38 6.49 -12.14
C PHE A 81 -6.43 7.96 -12.55
N HIS A 82 -5.33 8.52 -13.06
CA HIS A 82 -5.31 9.82 -13.71
C HIS A 82 -5.80 9.73 -15.16
N GLU A 83 -5.21 8.84 -15.95
CA GLU A 83 -5.40 8.71 -17.40
C GLU A 83 -6.68 7.98 -17.79
N VAL A 84 -7.09 6.96 -17.01
CA VAL A 84 -8.29 6.22 -17.33
C VAL A 84 -9.50 7.13 -17.14
N LYS A 85 -10.35 7.16 -18.15
CA LYS A 85 -11.67 7.80 -18.09
C LYS A 85 -12.57 6.95 -17.21
N LEU A 86 -12.42 7.17 -15.90
CA LEU A 86 -13.24 6.56 -14.88
C LEU A 86 -14.51 7.40 -14.69
N PRO A 87 -15.69 6.77 -14.59
CA PRO A 87 -16.94 7.45 -14.29
C PRO A 87 -16.94 8.09 -12.90
#